data_AF-A0A6V7BAU9-F1
#
_entry.id   AF-A0A6V7BAU9-F1
#
_cell.length_a   1.000
_cell.length_b   1.000
_cell.length_c   1.000
_cell.angle_alpha   90.00
_cell.angle_beta   90.00
_cell.angle_gamma   90.00
#
_symmetry.space_group_name_H-M   'P 1'
#
loop_
_entity.id
_entity.type
_entity.pdbx_description
1 polymer ?
#
loop_
_entity_poly.entity_id
_entity_poly.type
_entity_poly.pdbx_seq_one_letter_code
_entity_poly.pdbx_strand_id
1 'polypeptide(L)'
;MSGLPTDGADLVSTALSIKSPIIAINSLSTDTEASEQKGIANLLIGLFGAIRNPTAHSPKIVWTMPEQDAIDMFALVSFLHRKLDSAVRR
;
A
#
# COMPACT_ATOMS: atom_id res chain seq x y z
N MET A 1 13.92 -1.43 -0.28
CA MET A 1 13.34 -0.06 -0.17
C MET A 1 13.25 0.41 1.28
N SER A 2 12.49 -0.22 2.19
CA SER A 2 12.50 0.16 3.63
C SER A 2 13.54 -0.57 4.47
N GLY A 3 13.70 -1.89 4.29
CA GLY A 3 14.62 -2.73 5.07
C GLY A 3 14.05 -3.21 6.42
N LEU A 4 12.73 -3.08 6.60
CA LEU A 4 12.03 -3.55 7.80
C LEU A 4 11.71 -5.05 7.70
N PRO A 5 11.72 -5.79 8.83
CA PRO A 5 11.34 -7.21 8.87
C PRO A 5 9.83 -7.43 9.01
N THR A 6 9.04 -6.36 9.20
CA THR A 6 7.58 -6.41 9.39
C THR A 6 6.85 -6.56 8.06
N ASP A 7 5.57 -6.94 8.10
CA ASP A 7 4.69 -7.07 6.95
C ASP A 7 3.36 -6.28 7.10
N GLY A 8 2.52 -6.35 6.07
CA GLY A 8 1.15 -5.82 6.09
C GLY A 8 1.05 -4.36 6.54
N ALA A 9 0.12 -4.10 7.47
CA ALA A 9 -0.17 -2.76 7.96
C ALA A 9 0.98 -2.15 8.78
N ASP A 10 1.70 -2.97 9.54
CA ASP A 10 2.81 -2.52 10.39
C ASP A 10 3.99 -2.04 9.53
N LEU A 11 4.28 -2.76 8.43
CA LEU A 11 5.27 -2.35 7.45
C LEU A 11 4.93 -0.99 6.83
N VAL A 12 3.69 -0.82 6.35
CA VAL A 12 3.26 0.41 5.68
C VAL A 12 3.27 1.59 6.64
N SER A 13 2.70 1.40 7.83
CA SER A 13 2.62 2.46 8.85
C SER A 13 4.00 2.94 9.28
N THR A 14 4.96 2.03 9.42
CA THR A 14 6.33 2.37 9.79
C THR A 14 7.08 3.01 8.62
N ALA A 15 7.02 2.41 7.43
CA ALA A 15 7.78 2.87 6.27
C ALA A 15 7.34 4.27 5.77
N LEU A 16 6.03 4.54 5.76
CA LEU A 16 5.44 5.79 5.26
C LEU A 16 5.01 6.75 6.37
N SER A 17 5.49 6.56 7.61
CA SER A 17 5.22 7.48 8.73
C SER A 17 5.60 8.92 8.39
N ILE A 18 4.72 9.89 8.67
CA ILE A 18 5.04 11.32 8.46
C ILE A 18 6.08 11.82 9.45
N LYS A 19 6.08 11.28 10.68
CA LYS A 19 6.99 11.72 11.75
C LYS A 19 8.43 11.27 11.52
N SER A 20 8.59 10.11 10.89
CA SER A 20 9.89 9.46 10.69
C SER A 20 9.81 8.57 9.43
N PRO A 21 9.68 9.16 8.24
CA PRO A 21 9.52 8.39 7.00
C PRO A 21 10.81 7.65 6.68
N ILE A 22 10.71 6.37 6.36
CA ILE A 22 11.82 5.61 5.74
C ILE A 22 11.71 5.73 4.22
N ILE A 23 10.47 5.75 3.72
CA ILE A 23 10.12 5.96 2.32
C ILE A 23 9.25 7.21 2.24
N ALA A 24 9.51 8.05 1.24
CA ALA A 24 8.70 9.23 0.94
C ALA A 24 8.22 9.19 -0.52
N ILE A 25 6.90 9.31 -0.74
CA ILE A 25 6.32 9.31 -2.10
C ILE A 25 6.43 10.69 -2.80
N ASN A 26 6.77 11.72 -2.03
CA ASN A 26 6.96 13.11 -2.47
C ASN A 26 7.93 13.83 -1.51
N SER A 27 8.00 15.16 -1.57
CA SER A 27 8.97 15.92 -0.78
C SER A 27 8.59 16.11 0.69
N LEU A 28 7.35 15.81 1.09
CA LEU A 28 6.85 16.01 2.46
C LEU A 28 7.15 17.42 3.03
N SER A 29 7.28 18.42 2.17
CA SER A 29 7.66 19.78 2.56
C SER A 29 6.42 20.61 2.91
N THR A 30 5.24 20.14 2.53
CA THR A 30 3.96 20.81 2.76
C THR A 30 2.94 19.89 3.42
N ASP A 31 1.95 20.48 4.10
CA ASP A 31 0.85 19.74 4.71
C ASP A 31 0.04 18.94 3.68
N THR A 32 -0.07 19.45 2.45
CA THR A 32 -0.70 18.76 1.33
C THR A 32 0.05 17.48 0.97
N GLU A 33 1.37 17.56 0.82
CA GLU A 33 2.22 16.41 0.52
C GLU A 33 2.23 15.38 1.64
N ALA A 34 2.27 15.83 2.90
CA ALA A 34 2.16 14.97 4.07
C ALA A 34 0.80 14.25 4.11
N SER A 35 -0.27 14.96 3.79
CA SER A 35 -1.62 14.40 3.70
C SER A 35 -1.74 13.38 2.56
N GLU A 36 -1.11 13.64 1.40
CA GLU A 36 -1.05 12.70 0.29
C GLU A 36 -0.36 11.39 0.71
N GLN A 37 0.81 11.47 1.35
CA GLN A 37 1.51 10.27 1.83
C GLN A 37 0.66 9.49 2.83
N LYS A 38 0.01 10.18 3.77
CA LYS A 38 -0.91 9.55 4.72
C LYS A 38 -2.07 8.86 4.00
N GLY A 39 -2.64 9.48 2.97
CA GLY A 39 -3.70 8.91 2.14
C GLY A 39 -3.25 7.64 1.42
N ILE A 40 -2.08 7.68 0.77
CA ILE A 40 -1.51 6.51 0.10
C ILE A 40 -1.22 5.37 1.08
N ALA A 41 -0.67 5.67 2.27
CA ALA A 41 -0.45 4.67 3.31
C ALA A 41 -1.76 4.00 3.75
N ASN A 42 -2.82 4.77 3.96
CA ASN A 42 -4.13 4.23 4.32
C ASN A 42 -4.73 3.36 3.22
N LEU A 43 -4.58 3.75 1.95
CA LEU A 43 -5.04 2.95 0.81
C LEU A 43 -4.30 1.61 0.73
N LEU A 44 -2.98 1.60 0.93
CA LEU A 44 -2.19 0.36 0.97
C LEU A 44 -2.62 -0.57 2.11
N ILE A 45 -2.83 -0.02 3.31
CA ILE A 45 -3.33 -0.79 4.46
C ILE A 45 -4.72 -1.37 4.16
N GLY A 46 -5.62 -0.54 3.60
CA GLY A 46 -6.96 -0.97 3.21
C GLY A 46 -6.94 -2.06 2.14
N LEU A 47 -6.05 -1.92 1.15
CA LEU A 47 -5.84 -2.91 0.09
C LEU A 47 -5.41 -4.28 0.66
N PHE A 48 -4.46 -4.31 1.60
CA PHE A 48 -4.06 -5.55 2.26
C PHE A 48 -5.17 -6.18 3.11
N GLY A 49 -6.04 -5.37 3.71
CA GLY A 49 -7.19 -5.87 4.46
C GLY A 49 -8.32 -6.41 3.57
N ALA A 50 -8.57 -5.74 2.44
CA ALA A 50 -9.64 -6.07 1.49
C ALA A 50 -9.27 -7.26 0.60
N ILE A 51 -8.02 -7.30 0.12
CA ILE A 51 -7.47 -8.38 -0.69
C ILE A 51 -6.73 -9.33 0.24
N ARG A 52 -7.47 -10.27 0.83
CA ARG A 52 -6.82 -11.43 1.46
C ARG A 52 -6.37 -12.36 0.35
N ASN A 53 -5.11 -12.80 0.36
CA ASN A 53 -4.65 -13.90 -0.48
C ASN A 53 -5.10 -15.23 0.17
N PRO A 54 -6.28 -15.78 -0.18
CA PRO A 54 -6.82 -16.96 0.53
C PRO A 54 -6.01 -18.22 0.16
N THR A 55 -5.29 -18.15 -0.96
CA THR A 55 -4.47 -19.21 -1.56
C THR A 55 -3.11 -19.42 -0.91
N ALA A 56 -2.64 -18.53 -0.01
CA ALA A 56 -1.31 -18.68 0.60
C ALA A 56 -1.24 -19.76 1.69
N HIS A 57 -2.35 -20.05 2.39
CA HIS A 57 -2.34 -20.98 3.54
C HIS A 57 -3.53 -21.93 3.64
N SER A 58 -4.48 -21.95 2.69
CA SER A 58 -5.55 -22.95 2.67
C SER A 58 -6.03 -23.27 1.25
N PRO A 59 -6.11 -24.55 0.85
CA PRO A 59 -6.61 -24.92 -0.45
C PRO A 59 -8.12 -24.70 -0.52
N LYS A 60 -8.57 -24.03 -1.59
CA LYS A 60 -9.98 -23.95 -2.03
C LYS A 60 -10.93 -23.11 -1.18
N ILE A 61 -10.66 -21.81 -1.07
CA ILE A 61 -11.76 -20.84 -1.07
C ILE A 61 -11.71 -20.15 -2.43
N VAL A 62 -12.65 -20.50 -3.31
CA VAL A 62 -12.87 -19.72 -4.53
C VAL A 62 -13.38 -18.37 -4.03
N TRP A 63 -12.50 -17.37 -4.02
CA TRP A 63 -12.93 -16.01 -3.83
C TRP A 63 -13.73 -15.62 -5.07
N THR A 64 -15.05 -15.58 -4.93
CA THR A 64 -15.93 -15.12 -6.00
C THR A 64 -15.70 -13.62 -6.20
N MET A 65 -14.78 -13.31 -7.09
CA MET A 65 -14.48 -11.96 -7.54
C MET A 65 -15.07 -11.80 -8.94
N PRO A 66 -16.11 -10.97 -9.11
CA PRO A 66 -16.57 -10.54 -10.42
C PRO A 66 -15.41 -9.95 -11.23
N GLU A 67 -15.43 -10.13 -12.55
CA GLU A 67 -14.40 -9.59 -13.44
C GLU A 67 -14.21 -8.08 -13.28
N GLN A 68 -15.31 -7.34 -13.14
CA GLN A 68 -15.28 -5.89 -12.92
C GLN A 68 -14.52 -5.52 -11.64
N ASP A 69 -14.82 -6.20 -10.53
CA ASP A 69 -14.12 -5.99 -9.26
C ASP A 69 -12.62 -6.31 -9.40
N ALA A 70 -12.25 -7.35 -10.16
CA ALA A 70 -10.86 -7.68 -10.42
C ALA A 70 -10.13 -6.55 -11.17
N ILE A 71 -10.75 -6.02 -12.22
CA ILE A 71 -10.20 -4.91 -13.02
C ILE A 71 -10.00 -3.67 -12.15
N ASP A 72 -11.00 -3.31 -11.34
CA ASP A 72 -10.94 -2.14 -10.47
C ASP A 72 -9.84 -2.31 -9.38
N MET A 73 -9.69 -3.52 -8.85
CA MET A 73 -8.61 -3.84 -7.91
C MET A 73 -7.23 -3.73 -8.57
N PHE A 74 -7.06 -4.26 -9.79
CA PHE A 74 -5.80 -4.13 -10.52
C PHE A 74 -5.50 -2.67 -10.87
N ALA A 75 -6.51 -1.87 -11.19
CA ALA A 75 -6.34 -0.44 -11.43
C ALA A 75 -5.84 0.28 -10.18
N LEU A 76 -6.41 -0.03 -9.00
CA LEU A 76 -5.96 0.52 -7.72
C LEU A 76 -4.53 0.09 -7.38
N VAL A 77 -4.21 -1.21 -7.49
CA VAL A 77 -2.85 -1.74 -7.29
C VAL A 77 -1.87 -1.04 -8.21
N SER A 78 -2.20 -0.90 -9.50
CA SER A 78 -1.36 -0.24 -10.50
C SER A 78 -1.12 1.23 -10.16
N PHE A 79 -2.15 1.95 -9.71
CA PHE A 79 -2.03 3.34 -9.26
C PHE A 79 -1.09 3.47 -8.05
N LEU A 80 -1.28 2.65 -7.01
CA LEU A 80 -0.46 2.67 -5.79
C LEU A 80 0.99 2.26 -6.09
N HIS A 81 1.19 1.28 -6.97
CA HIS A 81 2.51 0.86 -7.40
C HIS A 81 3.29 2.00 -8.06
N ARG A 82 2.67 2.77 -8.97
CA ARG A 82 3.33 3.92 -9.60
C ARG A 82 3.76 4.98 -8.58
N LYS A 83 2.97 5.21 -7.53
CA LYS A 83 3.34 6.12 -6.43
C LYS A 83 4.56 5.63 -5.65
N LEU A 84 4.68 4.31 -5.47
CA LEU A 84 5.82 3.68 -4.81
C LEU A 84 7.08 3.64 -5.70
N ASP A 85 6.94 3.43 -7.01
CA ASP A 85 8.07 3.46 -7.95
C ASP A 85 8.77 4.82 -7.98
N SER A 86 8.01 5.91 -7.83
CA SER A 86 8.55 7.27 -7.71
C SER A 86 9.08 7.60 -6.31
N ALA A 87 8.88 6.73 -5.32
CA ALA A 87 9.23 7.02 -3.94
C ALA A 87 10.74 6.93 -3.71
N VAL A 88 11.24 7.78 -2.82
CA VAL A 88 12.65 7.81 -2.44
C VAL A 88 12.84 7.32 -1.02
N ARG A 89 14.00 6.70 -0.76
CA ARG A 89 14.44 6.41 0.60
C ARG A 89 14.89 7.71 1.26
N ARG A 90 14.42 7.95 2.47
CA ARG A 90 14.82 9.07 3.33
C ARG A 90 15.97 8.66 4.26
#